data_AF-A0A6G8Q7Z2-F1
#
_entry.id   AF-A0A6G8Q7Z2-F1
#
_cell.length_a   1.000
_cell.length_b   1.000
_cell.length_c   1.000
_cell.angle_alpha   90.00
_cell.angle_beta   90.00
_cell.angle_gamma   90.00
#
_symmetry.space_group_name_H-M   'P 1'
#
loop_
_entity.id
_entity.type
_entity.pdbx_description
1 polymer ?
#
loop_
_entity_poly.entity_id
_entity_poly.type
_entity_poly.pdbx_seq_one_letter_code
_entity_poly.pdbx_strand_id
1 'polypeptide(L)'
;MSAGKKPDGRLRAAYLLRIHSYVDIAVISMWTNNPRVDVMLGMVEASLRGGSPGGADDAVLEAVRPLVSEARAYLADGEFLAAMGRMRVAHDTLALYVIQLADD
;
A
#
# COMPACT_ATOMS: atom_id res chain seq x y z
N MET A 1 21.06 22.71 -7.31
CA MET A 1 19.85 21.91 -7.06
C MET A 1 18.81 22.30 -8.08
N SER A 2 18.63 21.52 -9.15
CA SER A 2 17.57 21.80 -10.13
C SER A 2 16.23 21.63 -9.42
N ALA A 3 15.39 22.65 -9.41
CA ALA A 3 14.00 22.53 -8.97
C ALA A 3 13.33 21.47 -9.87
N GLY A 4 13.22 20.25 -9.36
CA GLY A 4 12.74 19.10 -10.10
C GLY A 4 11.31 19.35 -10.55
N LYS A 5 11.07 19.18 -11.85
CA LYS A 5 9.73 19.20 -12.44
C LYS A 5 8.77 18.41 -11.55
N LYS A 6 7.66 19.03 -11.09
CA LYS A 6 6.61 18.32 -10.36
C LYS A 6 6.27 17.05 -11.15
N PRO A 7 6.32 15.86 -10.52
CA PRO A 7 6.04 14.62 -11.22
C PRO A 7 4.63 14.69 -11.81
N ASP A 8 4.50 14.15 -13.02
CA ASP A 8 3.23 14.03 -13.73
C ASP A 8 2.19 13.34 -12.81
N GLY A 9 0.99 13.91 -12.68
CA GLY A 9 -0.09 13.34 -11.89
C GLY A 9 -0.41 11.90 -12.29
N ARG A 10 -0.25 11.58 -13.58
CA ARG A 10 -0.41 10.20 -14.09
C ARG A 10 0.64 9.24 -13.52
N LEU A 11 1.88 9.69 -13.34
CA LEU A 11 2.95 8.88 -12.75
C LEU A 11 2.68 8.62 -11.26
N ARG A 12 2.19 9.62 -10.54
CA ARG A 12 1.79 9.51 -9.13
C ARG A 12 0.63 8.51 -8.97
N ALA A 13 -0.43 8.68 -9.75
CA ALA A 13 -1.58 7.78 -9.76
C ALA A 13 -1.18 6.34 -10.11
N ALA A 14 -0.37 6.15 -11.16
CA ALA A 14 0.13 4.82 -11.55
C ALA A 14 0.97 4.16 -10.45
N TYR A 15 1.80 4.93 -9.75
CA TYR A 15 2.59 4.44 -8.63
C TYR A 15 1.70 3.94 -7.48
N LEU A 16 0.70 4.72 -7.09
CA LEU A 16 -0.23 4.37 -6.01
C LEU A 16 -1.13 3.19 -6.39
N LEU A 17 -1.63 3.16 -7.63
CA LEU A 17 -2.40 2.02 -8.17
C LEU A 17 -1.60 0.72 -8.14
N ARG A 18 -0.29 0.77 -8.40
CA ARG A 18 0.58 -0.40 -8.29
C ARG A 18 0.64 -0.92 -6.86
N ILE A 19 0.82 -0.03 -5.87
CA ILE A 19 0.84 -0.42 -4.46
C ILE A 19 -0.52 -0.99 -4.05
N HIS A 20 -1.60 -0.29 -4.39
CA HIS A 20 -2.97 -0.74 -4.15
C HIS A 20 -3.22 -2.15 -4.71
N SER A 21 -2.77 -2.43 -5.93
CA SER A 21 -2.92 -3.75 -6.56
C SER A 21 -2.18 -4.84 -5.78
N TYR A 22 -0.98 -4.56 -5.25
CA TYR A 22 -0.28 -5.53 -4.41
C TYR A 22 -0.99 -5.76 -3.08
N VAL A 23 -1.54 -4.71 -2.47
CA VAL A 23 -2.34 -4.83 -1.24
C VAL A 23 -3.60 -5.65 -1.50
N ASP A 24 -4.32 -5.41 -2.59
CA ASP A 24 -5.52 -6.18 -2.94
C ASP A 24 -5.23 -7.67 -3.16
N ILE A 25 -4.18 -7.98 -3.91
CA ILE A 25 -3.76 -9.38 -4.12
C ILE A 25 -3.29 -10.01 -2.79
N ALA A 26 -2.60 -9.27 -1.92
CA ALA A 26 -2.23 -9.76 -0.59
C ALA A 26 -3.49 -10.09 0.24
N VAL A 27 -4.48 -9.20 0.25
CA VAL A 27 -5.76 -9.41 0.94
C VAL A 27 -6.50 -10.65 0.42
N ILE A 28 -6.61 -10.81 -0.90
CA ILE A 28 -7.25 -11.99 -1.50
C ILE A 28 -6.46 -13.26 -1.15
N SER A 29 -5.13 -13.19 -1.18
CA SER A 29 -4.27 -14.31 -0.82
C SER A 29 -4.47 -14.71 0.65
N MET A 30 -4.61 -13.74 1.55
CA MET A 30 -4.88 -14.00 2.97
C MET A 30 -6.23 -14.68 3.15
N TRP A 31 -7.29 -14.16 2.52
CA TRP A 31 -8.63 -14.76 2.58
C TRP A 31 -8.68 -16.20 2.10
N THR A 32 -7.89 -16.52 1.08
CA THR A 32 -7.89 -17.85 0.45
C THR A 32 -6.84 -18.79 1.04
N ASN A 33 -6.15 -18.37 2.11
CA ASN A 33 -5.00 -19.07 2.69
C ASN A 33 -3.98 -19.49 1.63
N ASN A 34 -3.73 -18.60 0.66
CA ASN A 34 -2.85 -18.86 -0.46
C ASN A 34 -1.39 -18.67 -0.03
N PRO A 35 -0.46 -19.58 -0.37
CA PRO A 35 0.96 -19.44 -0.01
C PRO A 35 1.63 -18.19 -0.60
N ARG A 36 1.00 -17.50 -1.56
CA ARG A 36 1.49 -16.23 -2.10
C ARG A 36 1.40 -15.06 -1.12
N VAL A 37 0.71 -15.19 0.02
CA VAL A 37 0.58 -14.12 1.03
C VAL A 37 1.94 -13.50 1.37
N ASP A 38 2.94 -14.32 1.69
CA ASP A 38 4.25 -13.82 2.13
C ASP A 38 4.97 -13.03 1.04
N VAL A 39 4.87 -13.50 -0.21
CA VAL A 39 5.46 -12.82 -1.38
C VAL A 39 4.77 -11.48 -1.59
N MET A 40 3.44 -11.46 -1.56
CA MET A 40 2.67 -10.24 -1.81
C MET A 40 2.88 -9.20 -0.71
N LEU A 41 2.89 -9.61 0.56
CA LEU A 41 3.24 -8.72 1.68
C LEU A 41 4.65 -8.15 1.50
N GLY A 42 5.62 -8.98 1.13
CA GLY A 42 6.98 -8.52 0.83
C GLY A 42 7.05 -7.49 -0.32
N MET A 43 6.21 -7.64 -1.34
CA MET A 43 6.10 -6.67 -2.44
C MET A 43 5.47 -5.35 -2.01
N VAL A 44 4.46 -5.39 -1.13
CA VAL A 44 3.87 -4.21 -0.52
C VAL A 44 4.91 -3.48 0.33
N GLU A 45 5.57 -4.18 1.26
CA GLU A 45 6.63 -3.63 2.12
C GLU A 45 7.78 -3.03 1.31
N ALA A 46 8.24 -3.72 0.26
CA ALA A 46 9.25 -3.20 -0.65
C ALA A 46 8.81 -1.91 -1.35
N SER A 47 7.54 -1.84 -1.75
CA SER A 47 7.00 -0.65 -2.42
C SER A 47 6.79 0.53 -1.47
N LEU A 48 6.52 0.27 -0.19
CA LEU A 48 6.32 1.31 0.81
C LEU A 48 7.63 1.88 1.37
N ARG A 49 8.77 1.19 1.22
CA ARG A 49 10.08 1.67 1.73
C ARG A 49 10.54 3.00 1.11
N GLY A 50 10.14 3.28 -0.12
CA GLY A 50 10.46 4.53 -0.81
C GLY A 50 9.43 5.64 -0.54
N GLY A 51 9.81 6.87 -0.88
CA GLY A 51 8.85 7.95 -1.05
C GLY A 51 8.08 7.80 -2.36
N SER A 52 6.97 8.52 -2.46
CA SER A 52 6.23 8.73 -3.69
C SER A 52 7.07 9.47 -4.74
N PRO A 53 6.73 9.37 -6.03
CA PRO A 53 7.36 10.20 -7.06
C PRO A 53 7.37 11.68 -6.65
N GLY A 54 8.57 12.23 -6.45
CA GLY A 54 8.77 13.63 -6.01
C GLY A 54 8.22 13.99 -4.62
N GLY A 55 7.91 13.01 -3.78
CA GLY A 55 7.48 13.21 -2.39
C GLY A 55 6.05 13.75 -2.22
N ALA A 56 5.27 13.85 -3.30
CA ALA A 56 3.96 14.50 -3.29
C ALA A 56 2.88 13.73 -2.52
N ASP A 57 3.01 12.41 -2.42
CA ASP A 57 2.03 11.50 -1.81
C ASP A 57 2.61 10.79 -0.58
N ASP A 58 3.68 11.32 0.03
CA ASP A 58 4.35 10.64 1.14
C ASP A 58 3.45 10.51 2.38
N ALA A 59 2.55 11.47 2.61
CA ALA A 59 1.64 11.43 3.74
C ALA A 59 0.74 10.17 3.75
N VAL A 60 0.19 9.78 2.59
CA VAL A 60 -0.62 8.55 2.51
C VAL A 60 0.26 7.31 2.68
N LEU A 61 1.49 7.31 2.18
CA LEU A 61 2.41 6.20 2.36
C LEU A 61 2.83 6.03 3.82
N GLU A 62 3.10 7.12 4.53
CA GLU A 62 3.41 7.10 5.97
C GLU A 62 2.22 6.59 6.80
N ALA A 63 0.98 6.86 6.40
CA ALA A 63 -0.20 6.29 7.04
C ALA A 63 -0.36 4.79 6.79
N VAL A 64 0.00 4.31 5.59
CA VAL A 64 -0.17 2.90 5.18
C VAL A 64 0.94 1.99 5.74
N ARG A 65 2.17 2.49 5.86
CA ARG A 65 3.32 1.73 6.39
C ARG A 65 3.05 1.01 7.72
N PRO A 66 2.59 1.68 8.80
CA PRO A 66 2.36 1.01 10.07
C PRO A 66 1.27 -0.06 9.96
N LEU A 67 0.22 0.16 9.15
CA LEU A 67 -0.84 -0.83 8.95
C LEU A 67 -0.29 -2.13 8.34
N VAL A 68 0.55 -2.03 7.32
CA VAL A 68 1.16 -3.22 6.69
C VAL A 68 2.13 -3.91 7.64
N SER A 69 2.92 -3.14 8.39
CA SER A 69 3.85 -3.69 9.38
C SER A 69 3.12 -4.43 10.51
N GLU A 70 2.04 -3.86 11.03
CA GLU A 70 1.20 -4.48 12.05
C GLU A 70 0.50 -5.72 11.49
N ALA A 71 0.00 -5.66 10.25
CA ALA A 71 -0.61 -6.82 9.60
C ALA A 71 0.36 -8.01 9.51
N ARG A 72 1.63 -7.74 9.17
CA ARG A 72 2.69 -8.76 9.13
C ARG A 72 2.88 -9.39 10.50
N ALA A 73 2.97 -8.58 11.55
CA ALA A 73 3.16 -9.05 12.92
C ALA A 73 1.97 -9.91 13.37
N TYR A 74 0.74 -9.42 13.22
CA TYR A 74 -0.47 -10.18 13.54
C TYR A 74 -0.54 -11.50 12.79
N LEU A 75 -0.19 -11.51 11.50
CA LEU A 75 -0.21 -12.73 10.71
C LEU A 75 0.83 -13.75 11.21
N ALA A 76 2.03 -13.29 11.57
CA ALA A 76 3.07 -14.14 12.14
C ALA A 76 2.67 -14.76 13.49
N ASP A 77 1.87 -14.03 14.27
CA ASP A 77 1.32 -14.48 15.55
C ASP A 77 0.02 -15.32 15.40
N GLY A 78 -0.44 -15.55 14.16
CA GLY A 78 -1.67 -16.31 13.88
C GLY A 78 -2.96 -15.51 14.10
N GLU A 79 -2.89 -14.22 14.37
CA GLU A 79 -4.01 -13.31 14.58
C GLU A 79 -4.62 -12.85 13.24
N PHE A 80 -5.18 -13.79 12.48
CA PHE A 80 -5.69 -13.55 11.12
C PHE A 80 -6.66 -12.36 11.03
N LEU A 81 -7.63 -12.24 11.95
CA LEU A 81 -8.63 -11.17 11.90
C LEU A 81 -8.01 -9.79 12.11
N ALA A 82 -7.02 -9.68 13.01
CA ALA A 82 -6.29 -8.44 13.24
C ALA A 82 -5.45 -8.06 12.01
N ALA A 83 -4.73 -9.04 11.44
CA ALA A 83 -3.97 -8.85 10.21
C ALA A 83 -4.85 -8.38 9.04
N MET A 84 -5.98 -9.05 8.84
CA MET A 84 -6.96 -8.70 7.82
C MET A 84 -7.55 -7.31 8.01
N GLY A 85 -7.87 -6.93 9.25
CA GLY A 85 -8.37 -5.59 9.56
C GLY A 85 -7.38 -4.51 9.12
N ARG A 86 -6.10 -4.66 9.47
CA ARG A 86 -5.05 -3.71 9.07
C ARG A 86 -4.87 -3.64 7.56
N MET A 87 -4.85 -4.78 6.88
CA MET A 87 -4.72 -4.81 5.42
C MET A 87 -5.92 -4.20 4.70
N ARG A 88 -7.14 -4.33 5.23
CA ARG A 88 -8.31 -3.66 4.68
C ARG A 88 -8.29 -2.15 4.86
N VAL A 89 -7.88 -1.66 6.03
CA VAL A 89 -7.71 -0.21 6.22
C VAL A 89 -6.63 0.33 5.28
N ALA A 90 -5.52 -0.38 5.08
CA ALA A 90 -4.47 0.01 4.13
C ALA A 90 -5.00 0.06 2.69
N HIS A 91 -5.74 -0.96 2.28
CA HIS A 91 -6.39 -1.04 0.97
C HIS A 91 -7.30 0.16 0.72
N ASP A 92 -8.25 0.40 1.63
CA ASP A 92 -9.28 1.42 1.46
C ASP A 92 -8.69 2.83 1.53
N THR A 93 -7.66 3.04 2.36
CA THR A 93 -6.91 4.31 2.44
C THR A 93 -6.26 4.64 1.10
N LEU A 94 -5.61 3.67 0.46
CA LEU A 94 -5.02 3.86 -0.87
C LEU A 94 -6.09 4.08 -1.94
N ALA A 95 -7.19 3.31 -1.90
CA ALA A 95 -8.28 3.43 -2.86
C ALA A 95 -8.92 4.82 -2.83
N LEU A 96 -9.29 5.30 -1.64
CA LEU A 96 -9.89 6.62 -1.45
C LEU A 96 -8.95 7.75 -1.88
N TYR A 97 -7.66 7.62 -1.58
CA TYR A 97 -6.67 8.62 -1.98
C TYR A 97 -6.48 8.65 -3.52
N VAL A 98 -6.47 7.49 -4.18
CA VAL A 98 -6.42 7.41 -5.65
C VAL A 98 -7.66 8.04 -6.28
N ILE A 99 -8.85 7.82 -5.71
CA ILE A 99 -10.09 8.45 -6.18
C ILE A 99 -9.99 9.97 -6.05
N GLN A 100 -9.54 10.46 -4.89
CA GLN A 100 -9.35 11.89 -4.66
C GLN A 100 -8.39 12.52 -5.68
N LEU A 101 -7.27 11.84 -5.99
CA LEU A 101 -6.33 12.31 -7.01
C LEU A 101 -6.90 12.32 -8.44
N ALA A 102 -7.97 11.58 -8.71
CA ALA A 102 -8.62 11.56 -10.03
C ALA A 102 -9.63 12.70 -10.21
N ASP A 103 -10.12 13.28 -9.10
CA ASP A 103 -11.03 14.42 -9.09
C ASP A 103 -10.29 15.78 -9.19
N ASP A 104 -8.98 15.80 -8.86
CA ASP A 104 -8.07 16.95 -8.96
C ASP A 104 -7.47 17.16 -10.38
#